data_AF-A0A7Z7AWB1-F1
#
_entry.id   AF-A0A7Z7AWB1-F1
#
_cell.length_a   1.000
_cell.length_b   1.000
_cell.length_c   1.000
_cell.angle_alpha   90.00
_cell.angle_beta   90.00
_cell.angle_gamma   90.00
#
_symmetry.space_group_name_H-M   'P 1'
#
loop_
_entity.id
_entity.type
_entity.pdbx_description
1 polymer ?
#
loop_
_entity_poly.entity_id
_entity_poly.type
_entity_poly.pdbx_seq_one_letter_code
_entity_poly.pdbx_strand_id
1 'polypeptide(L)' 'MERVGICSICGSASSLNTCALCGRLVCNNCFDHSRNVCKQCSSGIILSEMSSERSGLI' A
#
# COMPACT_ATOMS: atom_id res chain seq x y z
N MET A 1 20.73 -3.79 -13.06
CA MET A 1 20.45 -3.29 -11.69
C MET A 1 19.01 -3.64 -11.37
N GLU A 2 18.81 -4.62 -10.50
CA GLU A 2 17.48 -5.02 -10.00
C GLU A 2 17.07 -4.01 -8.93
N ARG A 3 16.00 -3.25 -9.19
CA ARG A 3 15.50 -2.25 -8.24
C ARG A 3 14.65 -2.94 -7.18
N VAL A 4 15.25 -3.16 -6.02
CA VAL A 4 14.54 -3.55 -4.80
C VAL A 4 14.00 -2.29 -4.10
N GLY A 5 12.82 -2.40 -3.49
CA GLY A 5 12.24 -1.33 -2.68
C GLY A 5 11.77 -1.87 -1.33
N ILE A 6 11.33 -0.97 -0.45
CA ILE A 6 10.84 -1.31 0.88
C ILE A 6 9.32 -1.48 0.86
N CYS A 7 8.81 -2.60 1.36
CA CYS A 7 7.38 -2.85 1.50
C CYS A 7 6.75 -1.88 2.52
N SER A 8 5.69 -1.17 2.13
CA SER A 8 4.96 -0.25 3.03
C SER A 8 4.16 -0.94 4.14
N ILE A 9 4.08 -2.28 4.16
CA ILE A 9 3.35 -3.05 5.19
C ILE A 9 4.31 -3.70 6.18
N CYS A 10 5.36 -4.39 5.71
CA CYS A 10 6.26 -5.16 6.58
C CYS A 10 7.70 -4.63 6.65
N GLY A 11 8.05 -3.60 5.85
CA GLY A 11 9.40 -3.03 5.84
C GLY A 11 10.47 -3.89 5.16
N SER A 12 10.13 -5.01 4.52
CA SER A 12 11.12 -5.86 3.85
C SER A 12 11.62 -5.23 2.55
N ALA A 13 12.92 -5.33 2.29
CA ALA A 13 13.52 -4.97 1.00
C ALA A 13 13.31 -6.10 -0.02
N SER A 14 12.48 -5.89 -1.04
CA SER A 14 12.13 -6.90 -2.04
C SER A 14 11.57 -6.26 -3.32
N SER A 15 11.26 -7.08 -4.33
CA SER A 15 10.41 -6.66 -5.47
C SER A 15 9.03 -6.25 -4.98
N LEU A 16 8.54 -5.09 -5.45
CA LEU A 16 7.29 -4.49 -5.00
C LEU A 16 6.22 -4.53 -6.10
N ASN A 17 4.98 -4.67 -5.66
CA ASN A 17 3.76 -4.51 -6.46
C ASN A 17 3.00 -3.28 -5.99
N THR A 18 2.34 -2.58 -6.90
CA THR A 18 1.48 -1.43 -6.58
C THR A 18 0.06 -1.90 -6.34
N CYS A 19 -0.51 -1.60 -5.17
CA CYS A 19 -1.91 -1.86 -4.88
C CYS A 19 -2.82 -1.01 -5.80
N ALA A 20 -3.70 -1.64 -6.57
CA ALA A 20 -4.63 -0.93 -7.46
C ALA A 20 -5.66 -0.07 -6.73
N LEU A 21 -5.88 -0.29 -5.44
CA LEU A 21 -6.87 0.44 -4.63
C LEU A 21 -6.28 1.64 -3.88
N CYS A 22 -5.14 1.47 -3.20
CA CYS A 22 -4.55 2.52 -2.34
C CYS A 22 -3.21 3.06 -2.83
N GLY A 23 -2.66 2.51 -3.91
CA GLY A 23 -1.40 2.97 -4.51
C GLY A 23 -0.12 2.61 -3.75
N ARG A 24 -0.19 1.98 -2.57
CA ARG A 24 1.01 1.57 -1.81
C ARG A 24 1.83 0.52 -2.55
N LEU A 25 3.16 0.60 -2.40
CA LEU A 25 4.11 -0.40 -2.88
C LEU A 25 4.34 -1.48 -1.81
N VAL A 26 4.05 -2.74 -2.14
CA VAL A 26 4.10 -3.85 -1.19
C VAL A 26 4.80 -5.07 -1.77
N CYS A 27 5.51 -5.83 -0.94
CA CYS A 27 6.19 -7.05 -1.40
C CYS A 27 5.18 -8.12 -1.81
N ASN A 28 5.64 -9.14 -2.55
CA ASN A 28 4.82 -10.26 -3.02
C ASN A 28 4.02 -10.95 -1.91
N ASN A 29 4.60 -11.07 -0.70
CA ASN A 29 3.92 -11.67 0.44
C ASN A 29 2.81 -10.79 1.04
N CYS A 30 2.86 -9.47 0.83
CA CYS A 30 1.86 -8.52 1.30
C CYS A 30 0.85 -8.13 0.20
N PHE A 31 0.96 -8.74 -0.98
CA PHE A 31 0.11 -8.51 -2.13
C PHE A 31 -0.85 -9.69 -2.35
N ASP A 32 -2.11 -9.38 -2.65
CA ASP A 32 -3.12 -10.33 -3.08
C ASP A 32 -3.26 -10.24 -4.60
N HIS A 33 -2.66 -11.20 -5.30
CA HIS A 33 -2.67 -11.27 -6.77
C HIS A 33 -4.04 -11.57 -7.36
N SER A 34 -4.92 -12.26 -6.62
CA SER A 34 -6.27 -12.59 -7.09
C SER A 34 -7.12 -11.32 -7.24
N ARG A 35 -6.91 -10.37 -6.34
CA ARG A 35 -7.64 -9.09 -6.29
C ARG A 35 -6.83 -7.89 -6.78
N ASN A 36 -5.55 -8.07 -7.11
CA ASN A 36 -4.63 -7.01 -7.54
C ASN A 36 -4.49 -5.86 -6.51
N VAL A 37 -4.50 -6.19 -5.22
CA VAL A 37 -4.46 -5.21 -4.12
C VAL A 37 -3.57 -5.71 -2.98
N CYS A 38 -3.17 -4.83 -2.05
CA CYS A 38 -2.46 -5.27 -0.85
C CYS A 38 -3.39 -6.02 0.12
N LYS A 39 -2.82 -6.83 1.02
CA LYS A 39 -3.60 -7.63 2.00
C LYS A 39 -4.50 -6.77 2.90
N GLN A 40 -4.09 -5.55 3.26
CA GLN A 40 -4.92 -4.63 4.06
C GLN A 40 -6.20 -4.23 3.30
N CYS A 41 -6.08 -3.91 2.01
CA CYS A 41 -7.21 -3.61 1.14
C CYS A 41 -8.04 -4.87 0.82
N SER A 42 -7.41 -6.03 0.65
CA SER A 42 -8.11 -7.31 0.41
C SER A 42 -9.00 -7.70 1.60
N SER A 43 -8.52 -7.48 2.83
CA SER A 43 -9.28 -7.73 4.07
C SER A 43 -10.38 -6.70 4.36
N GLY A 44 -10.58 -5.69 3.51
CA GLY A 44 -11.58 -4.64 3.72
C GLY A 44 -11.23 -3.62 4.81
N ILE A 45 -9.98 -3.60 5.30
CA ILE A 45 -9.48 -2.52 6.16
C ILE A 45 -9.17 -1.33 5.27
N ILE A 46 -10.24 -0.66 4.83
CA ILE A 46 -10.14 0.72 4.36
C ILE A 46 -10.21 1.56 5.63
N LEU A 47 -9.04 1.88 6.20
CA LEU A 47 -8.96 3.07 7.06
C LEU A 47 -9.25 4.26 6.14
N SER A 48 -10.53 4.59 6.06
CA SER A 48 -11.09 5.81 5.54
C SER A 48 -10.62 6.96 6.42
N GLU A 49 -9.34 7.33 6.30
CA GLU A 49 -8.81 8.59 6.80
C GLU A 49 -8.17 9.35 5.63
N MET A 50 -9.01 9.67 4.64
CA MET A 50 -8.86 10.91 3.88
C MET A 50 -9.57 12.03 4.64
N SER A 51 -9.10 12.29 5.86
CA SER A 51 -9.31 13.54 6.58
C SER A 51 -7.95 14.18 6.80
N SER A 52 -7.35 14.69 5.74
CA SER A 52 -6.54 15.90 5.88
C SER A 52 -7.44 17.04 5.47
N GLU A 53 -8.21 17.45 6.46
CA GLU A 53 -8.86 18.74 6.53
C GLU A 53 -7.85 19.79 6.06
N ARG A 54 -8.26 20.54 5.04
CA ARG A 54 -7.66 21.81 4.65
C ARG A 54 -7.88 22.81 5.79
N SER A 55 -7.28 22.60 6.96
CA SER A 55 -7.15 23.64 7.98
C SER A 55 -5.99 24.55 7.58
N GLY A 56 -6.25 25.38 6.57
CA GLY A 56 -5.60 26.67 6.47
C GLY A 56 -6.25 27.59 7.50
N LEU A 57 -5.71 27.60 8.72
CA LEU A 57 -5.84 28.75 9.61
C LEU A 57 -4.76 29.76 9.18
N ILE A 58 -5.17 30.77 8.41
CA ILE A 58 -4.65 32.15 8.47
C ILE A 58 -5.74 33.10 8.01
#